data_AF-A0A9E1AES3-F1
#
_entry.id   AF-A0A9E1AES3-F1
#
_cell.length_a   1.000
_cell.length_b   1.000
_cell.length_c   1.000
_cell.angle_alpha   90.00
_cell.angle_beta   90.00
_cell.angle_gamma   90.00
#
_symmetry.space_group_name_H-M   'P 1'
#
loop_
_entity.id
_entity.type
_entity.pdbx_description
1 polymer ?
#
loop_
_entity_poly.entity_id
_entity_poly.type
_entity_poly.pdbx_seq_one_letter_code
_entity_poly.pdbx_strand_id
1 'polypeptide(L)'
;MRRKWTFSKLLLLLESAVVLYTTYEGFALARLAVGYGYLGTLPWVAATVSAAWGAYGASAGFYYNKAKAENTTGGIVFEAACGRQARGGQDCDGWEERT
;
A
#
# COMPACT_ATOMS: atom_id res chain seq x y z
N MET A 1 -22.68 2.61 8.30
CA MET A 1 -22.03 1.68 7.34
C MET A 1 -20.85 0.99 8.01
N ARG A 2 -20.86 -0.34 8.16
CA ARG A 2 -19.66 -1.09 8.61
C ARG A 2 -18.79 -1.33 7.39
N ARG A 3 -17.70 -0.56 7.23
CA ARG A 3 -16.71 -0.72 6.16
C ARG A 3 -16.15 -2.15 6.27
N LYS A 4 -16.51 -3.02 5.33
CA LYS A 4 -16.03 -4.41 5.31
C LYS A 4 -14.57 -4.36 4.87
N TRP A 5 -13.65 -4.56 5.81
CA TRP A 5 -12.23 -4.62 5.50
C TRP A 5 -11.98 -5.81 4.58
N THR A 6 -11.67 -5.55 3.32
CA THR A 6 -11.22 -6.60 2.40
C THR A 6 -9.88 -7.13 2.92
N PHE A 7 -9.71 -8.45 2.96
CA PHE A 7 -8.49 -9.12 3.44
C PHE A 7 -7.21 -8.51 2.85
N SER A 8 -7.24 -8.10 1.58
CA SER A 8 -6.13 -7.41 0.91
C SER A 8 -5.76 -6.06 1.53
N LYS A 9 -6.73 -5.29 2.03
CA LYS A 9 -6.48 -3.99 2.71
C LYS A 9 -5.91 -4.20 4.11
N LEU A 10 -6.38 -5.23 4.82
CA LEU A 10 -5.82 -5.65 6.11
C LEU A 10 -4.37 -6.12 5.97
N LEU A 11 -4.11 -6.95 4.96
CA LEU A 11 -2.77 -7.47 4.68
C LEU A 11 -1.80 -6.33 4.36
N LEU A 12 -2.20 -5.37 3.52
CA LEU A 12 -1.37 -4.20 3.19
C LEU A 12 -1.07 -3.33 4.41
N LEU A 13 -2.05 -3.16 5.31
CA LEU A 13 -1.88 -2.38 6.55
C LEU A 13 -1.00 -3.10 7.57
N LEU A 14 -1.15 -4.41 7.70
CA LEU A 14 -0.27 -5.23 8.53
C LEU A 14 1.17 -5.19 8.00
N GLU A 15 1.34 -5.31 6.69
CA GLU A 15 2.66 -5.30 6.04
C GLU A 15 3.35 -3.94 6.17
N SER A 16 2.63 -2.84 5.95
CA SER A 16 3.17 -1.50 6.18
C SER A 16 3.52 -1.26 7.65
N ALA A 17 2.72 -1.77 8.60
CA ALA A 17 3.06 -1.71 10.02
C ALA A 17 4.35 -2.49 10.35
N VAL A 18 4.52 -3.69 9.78
CA VAL A 18 5.74 -4.51 9.93
C VAL A 18 6.97 -3.80 9.33
N VAL A 19 6.84 -3.20 8.14
CA VAL A 19 7.94 -2.47 7.49
C VAL A 19 8.38 -1.26 8.32
N LEU A 20 7.42 -0.50 8.85
CA LEU A 20 7.73 0.63 9.73
C LEU A 20 8.38 0.17 11.04
N TYR A 21 7.89 -0.92 11.63
CA TYR A 21 8.45 -1.50 12.84
C TYR A 21 9.91 -1.93 12.63
N THR A 22 10.18 -2.72 11.60
CA THR A 22 11.54 -3.19 11.28
C THR A 22 12.50 -2.03 10.95
N THR A 23 11.99 -0.97 10.33
CA THR A 23 12.76 0.26 10.07
C THR A 23 13.15 0.95 11.37
N TYR A 24 12.21 1.06 12.31
CA TYR A 24 12.46 1.65 13.63
C TYR A 24 13.49 0.84 14.43
N GLU A 25 13.36 -0.49 14.47
CA GLU A 25 14.33 -1.39 15.11
C GLU A 25 15.73 -1.26 14.52
N GLY A 26 15.85 -1.18 13.18
CA GLY A 26 17.13 -0.97 12.50
C GLY A 26 17.81 0.34 12.91
N PHE A 27 17.05 1.44 13.01
CA PHE A 27 17.57 2.72 13.50
C PHE A 27 17.92 2.71 14.99
N ALA A 28 17.13 2.03 15.81
CA ALA A 28 17.40 1.89 17.24
C ALA A 28 18.72 1.14 17.48
N LEU A 29 18.94 0.03 16.77
CA LEU A 29 20.20 -0.72 16.84
C LEU A 29 21.39 0.09 16.30
N ALA A 30 21.22 0.83 15.21
CA ALA A 30 22.25 1.75 14.71
C ALA A 30 22.63 2.79 15.77
N ARG A 31 21.63 3.38 16.44
CA ARG A 31 21.83 4.37 17.50
C ARG A 31 22.56 3.80 18.72
N LEU A 32 22.27 2.54 19.07
CA LEU A 32 22.98 1.81 20.13
C LEU A 32 24.43 1.54 19.72
N ALA A 33 24.67 1.03 18.51
CA ALA A 33 26.02 0.74 18.02
C ALA A 33 26.93 1.99 18.06
N VAL A 34 26.41 3.14 17.60
CA VAL A 34 27.14 4.41 17.70
C VAL A 34 27.35 4.84 19.16
N GLY A 35 26.35 4.62 20.03
CA GLY A 35 26.47 4.89 21.47
C GLY A 35 27.54 4.06 22.18
N TYR A 36 27.78 2.82 21.72
CA TYR A 36 28.84 1.95 22.22
C TYR A 36 30.20 2.19 21.55
N GLY A 37 30.33 3.21 20.70
CA GLY A 37 31.60 3.58 20.06
C GLY A 37 31.97 2.69 18.87
N TYR A 38 31.00 2.04 18.22
CA TYR A 38 31.25 1.32 16.97
C TYR A 38 31.60 2.31 15.85
N LEU A 39 32.83 2.23 15.33
CA LEU A 39 33.36 3.13 14.28
C LEU A 39 33.23 2.55 12.86
N GLY A 40 32.64 1.36 12.72
CA GLY A 40 32.43 0.70 11.43
C GLY A 40 31.17 1.18 10.70
N THR A 41 31.05 0.78 9.43
CA THR A 41 29.81 0.98 8.67
C THR A 41 28.74 -0.03 9.12
N LEU A 42 27.46 0.35 9.01
CA LEU A 42 26.32 -0.50 9.38
C LEU A 42 25.53 -0.96 8.14
N PRO A 43 26.16 -1.65 7.16
CA PRO A 43 25.50 -2.03 5.91
C PRO A 43 24.35 -3.03 6.12
N TRP A 44 24.39 -3.79 7.20
CA TRP A 44 23.34 -4.74 7.56
C TRP A 44 22.02 -4.05 7.93
N VAL A 45 22.06 -2.82 8.47
CA VAL A 45 20.84 -2.02 8.71
C VAL A 45 20.22 -1.62 7.37
N ALA A 46 21.03 -1.09 6.46
CA ALA A 46 20.56 -0.72 5.13
C ALA A 46 20.01 -1.93 4.35
N ALA A 47 20.68 -3.08 4.43
CA ALA A 47 20.24 -4.31 3.76
C ALA A 47 18.90 -4.82 4.30
N THR A 48 18.74 -4.88 5.63
CA THR A 48 17.50 -5.37 6.26
C THR A 48 16.31 -4.46 6.00
N VAL A 49 16.50 -3.13 6.12
CA VAL A 49 15.45 -2.16 5.80
C VAL A 49 15.08 -2.20 4.31
N SER A 50 16.07 -2.25 3.42
CA SER A 50 15.82 -2.33 1.97
C SER A 50 15.09 -3.61 1.57
N ALA A 51 15.41 -4.74 2.20
CA ALA A 51 14.71 -6.00 1.97
C ALA A 51 13.24 -5.93 2.40
N ALA A 52 12.94 -5.33 3.55
CA ALA A 52 11.57 -5.15 4.03
C ALA A 52 10.76 -4.23 3.09
N TRP A 53 11.35 -3.12 2.65
CA TRP A 53 10.72 -2.22 1.69
C TRP A 53 10.54 -2.85 0.31
N GLY A 54 11.45 -3.72 -0.11
CA GLY A 54 11.32 -4.49 -1.36
C GLY A 54 10.13 -5.43 -1.34
N ALA A 55 9.90 -6.14 -0.23
CA ALA A 55 8.71 -6.99 -0.05
C ALA A 55 7.41 -6.17 -0.13
N TYR A 56 7.37 -5.02 0.55
CA TYR A 56 6.25 -4.08 0.49
C TYR A 56 5.97 -3.53 -0.91
N GLY A 57 7.03 -3.23 -1.68
CA GLY A 57 6.88 -2.79 -3.06
C GLY A 57 6.17 -3.83 -3.93
N ALA A 58 6.49 -5.11 -3.75
CA ALA A 58 5.86 -6.20 -4.49
C ALA A 58 4.37 -6.33 -4.15
N SER A 59 4.02 -6.37 -2.86
CA SER A 59 2.64 -6.51 -2.38
C SER A 59 1.77 -5.30 -2.76
N ALA A 60 2.30 -4.08 -2.66
CA ALA A 60 1.62 -2.87 -3.12
C ALA A 60 1.35 -2.93 -4.62
N GLY A 61 2.31 -3.40 -5.42
CA GLY A 61 2.13 -3.63 -6.86
C GLY A 61 0.99 -4.60 -7.16
N PHE A 62 0.94 -5.75 -6.47
CA PHE A 62 -0.15 -6.71 -6.62
C PHE A 62 -1.51 -6.14 -6.16
N TYR A 63 -1.53 -5.33 -5.10
CA TYR A 63 -2.76 -4.65 -4.66
C TYR A 63 -3.29 -3.67 -5.71
N TYR A 64 -2.42 -2.85 -6.32
CA TYR A 64 -2.84 -1.94 -7.38
C TYR A 64 -3.38 -2.69 -8.60
N ASN A 65 -2.76 -3.82 -8.97
CA ASN A 65 -3.27 -4.66 -10.07
C ASN A 65 -4.65 -5.24 -9.75
N LYS A 66 -4.87 -5.68 -8.51
CA LYS A 66 -6.19 -6.13 -8.04
C LYS A 66 -7.20 -5.00 -8.02
N ALA A 67 -6.84 -3.82 -7.52
CA ALA A 67 -7.72 -2.64 -7.50
C ALA A 67 -8.10 -2.19 -8.92
N LYS A 68 -7.17 -2.25 -9.87
CA LYS A 68 -7.46 -2.00 -11.30
C LYS A 68 -8.45 -3.00 -11.88
N ALA A 69 -8.34 -4.28 -11.53
CA ALA A 69 -9.25 -5.33 -11.98
C ALA A 69 -10.66 -5.24 -11.33
N GLU A 70 -10.76 -4.78 -10.08
CA GLU A 70 -12.05 -4.56 -9.40
C GLU A 70 -12.78 -3.31 -9.93
N ASN A 71 -12.06 -2.27 -10.38
CA ASN A 71 -12.64 -1.07 -11.00
C ASN A 71 -13.16 -1.28 -12.44
N THR A 72 -13.02 -2.47 -13.01
CA THR A 72 -13.59 -2.88 -14.31
C THR A 72 -14.68 -3.93 -14.12
N THR A 73 -15.76 -3.58 -13.42
CA THR A 73 -16.93 -4.48 -13.34
C THR A 73 -17.65 -4.48 -14.69
N GLY A 74 -17.52 -5.56 -15.47
CA GLY A 74 -18.16 -5.74 -16.79
C GLY A 74 -17.33 -5.30 -18.00
N GLY A 75 -16.02 -5.05 -17.84
CA GLY A 75 -15.13 -4.69 -18.96
C GLY A 75 -15.17 -3.21 -19.39
N ILE A 76 -15.92 -2.37 -18.68
CA ILE A 76 -16.00 -0.93 -18.91
C ILE A 76 -15.45 -0.24 -17.66
N VAL A 77 -14.39 0.55 -17.83
CA VAL A 77 -13.82 1.41 -16.76
C VAL A 77 -14.90 2.38 -16.29
N PHE A 78 -14.96 2.74 -15.01
CA PHE A 78 -15.91 3.72 -14.46
C PHE A 78 -16.06 4.97 -15.35
N GLU A 79 -14.95 5.49 -15.88
CA GLU A 79 -14.91 6.61 -16.82
C GLU A 79 -15.61 6.32 -18.16
N ALA A 80 -15.49 5.10 -18.68
CA ALA A 80 -16.19 4.65 -19.89
C ALA A 80 -17.66 4.29 -19.65
N ALA A 81 -18.07 4.02 -18.41
CA ALA A 81 -19.46 3.84 -18.02
C ALA A 81 -20.14 5.19 -17.78
N CYS A 82 -19.50 6.09 -17.02
CA CYS A 82 -19.95 7.45 -16.78
C CYS A 82 -19.95 8.28 -18.08
N GLY A 83 -18.96 8.14 -18.96
CA GLY A 83 -18.97 8.78 -20.29
C GLY A 83 -20.10 8.27 -21.21
N ARG A 84 -20.57 7.03 -21.02
CA ARG A 84 -21.71 6.46 -21.74
C ARG A 84 -23.04 6.94 -21.17
N GLN A 85 -23.12 7.13 -19.85
CA GLN A 85 -24.30 7.61 -19.12
C GLN A 85 -24.48 9.14 -19.19
N ALA A 86 -23.39 9.91 -19.24
CA ALA A 86 -23.39 11.35 -19.48
C ALA A 86 -23.92 11.69 -20.89
N ARG A 87 -23.67 10.84 -21.89
CA ARG A 87 -24.32 10.93 -23.21
C ARG A 87 -25.83 10.63 -23.16
N GLY A 88 -26.31 9.97 -22.10
CA GLY A 88 -27.72 9.68 -21.83
C GLY A 88 -28.39 10.65 -20.85
N GLY A 89 -27.70 11.69 -20.38
CA GLY A 89 -28.28 12.73 -19.53
C GLY A 89 -28.45 12.38 -18.04
N GLN A 90 -27.72 11.40 -17.50
CA GLN A 90 -27.74 11.05 -16.07
C GLN A 90 -26.41 11.37 -15.39
N ASP A 91 -26.44 12.30 -14.43
CA ASP A 91 -25.28 12.74 -13.64
C ASP A 91 -24.69 11.62 -12.76
N CYS A 92 -23.36 11.58 -12.66
CA CYS A 92 -22.60 10.50 -12.02
C CYS A 92 -22.29 10.76 -10.52
N ASP A 93 -22.81 11.82 -9.92
CA ASP A 93 -22.36 12.35 -8.62
C ASP A 93 -22.68 11.48 -7.40
N GLY A 94 -23.48 10.41 -7.55
CA GLY A 94 -23.99 9.60 -6.43
C GLY A 94 -23.15 8.39 -6.01
N TRP A 95 -21.97 8.14 -6.61
CA TRP A 95 -21.23 6.88 -6.40
C TRP A 95 -20.08 6.95 -5.38
N GLU A 96 -19.62 8.13 -4.98
CA GLU A 96 -18.56 8.30 -3.97
C GLU A 96 -19.01 7.90 -2.55
N GLU A 97 -20.30 7.96 -2.25
CA GLU A 97 -20.85 7.71 -0.91
C GLU A 97 -20.92 6.21 -0.51
N ARG A 98 -20.45 5.29 -1.37
CA ARG A 98 -20.58 3.83 -1.14
C ARG A 98 -19.28 3.02 -1.18
N THR A 99 -18.11 3.67 -1.05
CA THR A 99 -16.78 3.00 -0.96
C THR A 99 -16.07 3.14 0.39
#